data_AF-A0A976L323-F1
#
_entry.id   AF-A0A976L323-F1
#
_cell.length_a   1.000
_cell.length_b   1.000
_cell.length_c   1.000
_cell.angle_alpha   90.00
_cell.angle_beta   90.00
_cell.angle_gamma   90.00
#
_symmetry.space_group_name_H-M   'P 1'
#
loop_
_entity.id
_entity.type
_entity.pdbx_description
1 polymer ?
#
loop_
_entity_poly.entity_id
_entity_poly.type
_entity_poly.pdbx_seq_one_letter_code
_entity_poly.pdbx_strand_id
1 'polypeptide(L)'
;MDTLPLIKVELIIEVSFETFGQVWYTDENGRPWIKEFRGNSWSKEILLKDNRKLGFSAFLNNQFQSKGQWVKLIKKVDNEVVDQKEFKIDGDKLFDGWFKLG
;
A
#
# COMPACT_ATOMS: atom_id res chain seq x y z
N MET A 1 8.82 -27.00 -20.04
CA MET A 1 9.02 -26.13 -18.87
C MET A 1 7.68 -25.45 -18.63
N ASP A 2 6.98 -25.81 -17.56
CA ASP A 2 5.75 -25.10 -17.16
C ASP A 2 6.15 -23.74 -16.60
N THR A 3 6.04 -22.70 -17.41
CA THR A 3 6.05 -21.32 -16.92
C THR A 3 4.73 -21.12 -16.19
N LEU A 4 4.76 -21.22 -14.85
CA LEU A 4 3.64 -20.79 -14.01
C LEU A 4 3.16 -19.41 -14.50
N PRO A 5 1.84 -19.19 -14.63
CA PRO A 5 1.33 -17.89 -15.09
C PRO A 5 1.81 -16.79 -14.15
N LEU A 6 2.38 -15.73 -14.73
CA LEU A 6 2.76 -14.53 -13.99
C LEU A 6 1.49 -13.74 -13.70
N ILE A 7 1.13 -13.65 -12.44
CA ILE A 7 0.01 -12.85 -11.93
C ILE A 7 0.49 -11.41 -11.84
N LYS A 8 -0.23 -10.47 -12.49
CA LYS A 8 0.08 -9.05 -12.37
C LYS A 8 -0.60 -8.50 -11.13
N VAL A 9 0.19 -8.04 -10.17
CA VAL A 9 -0.32 -7.39 -8.96
C VAL A 9 0.06 -5.92 -8.95
N GLU A 10 -0.92 -5.05 -8.71
CA GLU A 10 -0.70 -3.62 -8.47
C GLU A 10 -1.05 -3.29 -7.02
N LEU A 11 -0.07 -2.76 -6.29
CA LEU A 11 -0.25 -2.21 -4.95
C LEU A 11 -0.41 -0.71 -5.06
N ILE A 12 -1.45 -0.15 -4.44
CA ILE A 12 -1.77 1.28 -4.54
C ILE A 12 -2.06 1.84 -3.17
N ILE A 13 -1.51 3.02 -2.92
CA ILE A 13 -1.87 3.91 -1.81
C ILE A 13 -2.55 5.11 -2.42
N GLU A 14 -3.69 5.49 -1.87
CA GLU A 14 -4.33 6.77 -2.11
C GLU A 14 -4.49 7.49 -0.76
N VAL A 15 -4.19 8.77 -0.71
CA VAL A 15 -4.37 9.60 0.47
C VAL A 15 -5.14 10.86 0.09
N SER A 16 -5.99 11.32 1.00
CA SER A 16 -6.84 12.50 0.75
C SER A 16 -6.09 13.84 0.88
N PHE A 17 -4.78 13.82 1.08
CA PHE A 17 -3.93 14.96 1.40
C PHE A 17 -2.51 14.74 0.89
N GLU A 18 -1.75 15.82 0.71
CA GLU A 18 -0.34 15.70 0.34
C GLU A 18 0.50 15.28 1.55
N THR A 19 1.29 14.22 1.42
CA THR A 19 2.11 13.71 2.51
C THR A 19 3.47 13.22 2.03
N PHE A 20 4.38 13.03 2.99
CA PHE A 20 5.51 12.15 2.84
C PHE A 20 5.23 10.87 3.64
N GLY A 21 5.64 9.73 3.11
CA GLY A 21 5.38 8.45 3.75
C GLY A 21 6.35 7.37 3.32
N GLN A 22 6.23 6.22 3.96
CA GLN A 22 6.97 5.00 3.66
C GLN A 22 5.98 3.90 3.29
N VAL A 23 6.36 3.08 2.33
CA VAL A 23 5.63 1.90 1.90
C VAL A 23 6.48 0.69 2.20
N TRP A 24 5.91 -0.27 2.91
CA TRP A 24 6.48 -1.60 3.05
C TRP A 24 5.71 -2.57 2.15
N TYR A 25 6.43 -3.34 1.36
CA TYR A 25 5.85 -4.42 0.56
C TYR A 25 6.83 -5.57 0.38
N THR A 26 6.34 -6.75 0.02
CA THR A 26 7.21 -7.86 -0.40
C THR A 26 7.28 -7.96 -1.92
N ASP A 27 8.45 -8.23 -2.49
CA ASP A 27 8.59 -8.44 -3.93
C ASP A 27 8.12 -9.83 -4.40
N GLU A 28 8.08 -10.03 -5.71
CA GLU A 28 8.80 -11.13 -6.35
C GLU A 28 8.94 -12.49 -5.65
N ASN A 29 9.95 -12.45 -4.79
CA ASN A 29 10.60 -13.56 -4.12
C ASN A 29 10.26 -13.56 -2.63
N GLY A 30 9.26 -12.76 -2.21
CA GLY A 30 8.87 -12.56 -0.83
C GLY A 30 9.85 -11.70 -0.02
N ARG A 31 10.77 -10.98 -0.66
CA ARG A 31 11.75 -10.15 0.06
C ARG A 31 11.10 -8.82 0.46
N PRO A 32 11.25 -8.39 1.73
CA PRO A 32 10.67 -7.14 2.19
C PRO A 32 11.44 -5.94 1.63
N TRP A 33 10.70 -4.92 1.21
CA TRP A 33 11.20 -3.63 0.76
C TRP A 33 10.52 -2.51 1.53
N ILE A 34 11.27 -1.46 1.84
CA ILE A 34 10.73 -0.17 2.29
C ILE A 34 11.11 0.89 1.26
N LYS A 35 10.13 1.68 0.81
CA LYS A 35 10.32 2.79 -0.12
C LYS A 35 9.64 4.04 0.39
N GLU A 36 10.25 5.18 0.15
CA GLU A 36 9.64 6.48 0.46
C GLU A 36 8.75 6.91 -0.71
N PHE A 37 7.67 7.62 -0.41
CA PHE A 37 6.84 8.27 -1.40
C PHE A 37 6.42 9.65 -0.92
N ARG A 38 6.16 10.53 -1.89
CA ARG A 38 5.68 11.88 -1.66
C ARG A 38 4.46 12.15 -2.53
N GLY A 39 3.45 12.75 -1.94
CA GLY A 39 2.27 13.25 -2.63
C GLY A 39 0.98 12.56 -2.20
N ASN A 40 0.09 12.54 -3.17
CA ASN A 40 -1.24 11.95 -3.26
C ASN A 40 -1.48 10.46 -3.08
N SER A 41 -0.50 9.75 -3.62
CA SER A 41 -0.71 8.42 -4.12
C SER A 41 0.63 7.80 -4.43
N TRP A 42 0.64 6.49 -4.46
CA TRP A 42 1.79 5.70 -4.83
C TRP A 42 1.27 4.40 -5.43
N SER A 43 1.91 3.91 -6.49
CA SER A 43 1.60 2.59 -7.02
C SER A 43 2.86 1.81 -7.36
N LYS A 44 2.74 0.49 -7.31
CA LYS A 44 3.80 -0.44 -7.69
C LYS A 44 3.20 -1.69 -8.31
N GLU A 45 3.67 -1.97 -9.53
CA GLU A 45 3.40 -3.23 -10.21
C GLU A 45 4.46 -4.28 -9.86
N ILE A 46 4.00 -5.49 -9.62
CA ILE A 46 4.81 -6.67 -9.27
C ILE A 46 4.26 -7.87 -10.05
N LEU A 47 5.14 -8.64 -10.67
CA LEU A 47 4.78 -9.89 -11.34
C LEU A 47 5.10 -11.06 -10.42
N LEU A 48 4.07 -11.80 -9.98
CA LEU A 48 4.19 -12.85 -8.98
C LEU A 48 3.82 -14.22 -9.56
N LYS A 49 4.45 -15.28 -9.05
CA LYS A 49 3.99 -16.66 -9.30
C LYS A 49 2.88 -17.09 -8.34
N ASP A 50 2.84 -16.47 -7.16
CA ASP A 50 1.83 -16.67 -6.10
C ASP A 50 1.69 -15.36 -5.32
N ASN A 51 0.46 -14.92 -5.06
CA ASN A 51 0.15 -13.66 -4.40
C ASN A 51 -0.32 -13.82 -2.93
N ARG A 52 -0.31 -15.05 -2.39
CA ARG A 52 -0.78 -15.37 -1.02
C ARG A 52 0.09 -14.78 0.09
N LYS A 53 1.36 -14.49 -0.18
CA LYS A 53 2.34 -13.99 0.81
C LYS A 53 2.71 -12.52 0.60
N LEU A 54 1.91 -11.79 -0.18
CA LEU A 54 2.21 -10.40 -0.50
C LEU A 54 1.93 -9.52 0.72
N GLY A 55 2.99 -9.04 1.36
CA GLY A 55 2.88 -8.02 2.39
C GLY A 55 2.67 -6.64 1.75
N PHE A 56 1.77 -5.83 2.32
CA PHE A 56 1.58 -4.45 1.89
C PHE A 56 1.13 -3.57 3.07
N SER A 57 1.89 -2.50 3.32
CA SER A 57 1.61 -1.55 4.39
C SER A 57 2.13 -0.16 4.07
N ALA A 58 1.50 0.86 4.63
CA ALA A 58 1.92 2.24 4.50
C ALA A 58 2.10 2.88 5.86
N PHE A 59 3.11 3.72 5.99
CA PHE A 59 3.33 4.59 7.13
C PHE A 59 3.33 6.03 6.62
N LEU A 60 2.52 6.89 7.20
CA LEU A 60 2.45 8.29 6.80
C LEU A 60 3.08 9.15 7.88
N ASN A 61 4.03 9.99 7.49
CA ASN A 61 4.61 10.98 8.36
C ASN A 61 3.96 12.33 8.05
N ASN A 62 2.85 12.62 8.72
CA ASN A 62 2.23 13.94 8.63
C ASN A 62 1.91 14.47 10.03
N GLN A 63 2.75 15.39 10.51
CA GLN A 63 2.55 16.10 11.77
C GLN A 63 1.30 17.02 11.78
N PHE A 64 0.66 17.23 10.62
CA PHE A 64 -0.54 18.04 10.45
C PHE A 64 -1.78 17.20 10.06
N GLN A 65 -1.81 15.93 10.47
CA GLN A 65 -2.98 15.08 10.30
C GLN A 65 -4.24 15.78 10.79
N SER A 66 -5.17 16.00 9.87
CA SER A 66 -6.42 16.71 10.14
C SER A 66 -7.57 15.71 10.14
N LYS A 67 -8.48 15.88 11.09
CA LYS A 67 -9.68 15.04 11.20
C LYS A 67 -10.45 15.00 9.88
N GLY A 68 -10.85 13.80 9.46
CA GLY A 68 -11.60 13.59 8.22
C GLY A 68 -10.75 13.34 6.98
N GLN A 69 -9.42 13.39 7.10
CA GLN A 69 -8.52 12.82 6.10
C GLN A 69 -8.61 11.30 6.09
N TRP A 70 -8.21 10.68 4.98
CA TRP A 70 -8.22 9.24 4.84
C TRP A 70 -7.01 8.70 4.09
N VAL A 71 -6.75 7.42 4.32
CA VAL A 71 -5.72 6.62 3.65
C VAL A 71 -6.40 5.37 3.12
N LYS A 72 -6.17 5.04 1.87
CA LYS A 72 -6.72 3.85 1.23
C LYS A 72 -5.60 3.01 0.67
N LEU A 73 -5.58 1.75 1.06
CA LEU A 73 -4.70 0.73 0.49
C LEU A 73 -5.53 -0.13 -0.45
N ILE A 74 -5.02 -0.39 -1.65
CA ILE A 74 -5.70 -1.16 -2.70
C ILE A 74 -4.71 -2.17 -3.25
N LYS A 75 -5.17 -3.40 -3.43
CA LYS A 75 -4.48 -4.47 -4.17
C LYS A 75 -5.34 -4.84 -5.36
N LYS A 76 -4.74 -4.72 -6.55
CA LYS A 76 -5.34 -5.26 -7.78
C LYS A 76 -4.59 -6.49 -8.25
N VAL A 77 -5.33 -7.45 -8.80
CA VAL A 77 -4.80 -8.61 -9.50
C VAL A 77 -5.40 -8.61 -10.89
N ASP A 78 -4.56 -8.63 -11.93
CA ASP A 78 -4.99 -8.62 -13.33
C ASP A 78 -5.99 -7.49 -13.64
N ASN A 79 -5.72 -6.31 -13.06
CA ASN A 79 -6.52 -5.07 -13.12
C ASN A 79 -7.84 -5.07 -12.33
N GLU A 80 -8.19 -6.15 -11.64
CA GLU A 80 -9.36 -6.21 -10.77
C GLU A 80 -8.97 -5.92 -9.31
N VAL A 81 -9.75 -5.08 -8.61
CA VAL A 81 -9.55 -4.84 -7.18
C VAL A 81 -9.96 -6.09 -6.39
N VAL A 82 -8.99 -6.75 -5.77
CA VAL A 82 -9.23 -7.98 -4.99
C VAL A 82 -9.24 -7.74 -3.49
N ASP A 83 -8.59 -6.67 -3.03
CA ASP A 83 -8.62 -6.25 -1.63
C ASP A 83 -8.42 -4.73 -1.54
N GLN A 84 -9.13 -4.10 -0.62
CA GLN A 84 -8.96 -2.69 -0.32
C GLN A 84 -9.38 -2.39 1.11
N LYS A 85 -8.70 -1.43 1.73
CA LYS A 85 -9.04 -0.94 3.06
C LYS A 85 -8.83 0.55 3.16
N GLU A 86 -9.85 1.23 3.65
CA GLU A 86 -9.81 2.66 3.97
C GLU A 86 -9.65 2.85 5.47
N PHE A 87 -8.81 3.80 5.85
CA PHE A 87 -8.53 4.20 7.22
C PHE A 87 -8.83 5.69 7.35
N LYS A 88 -9.66 6.04 8.32
CA LYS A 88 -9.92 7.44 8.65
C LYS A 88 -8.86 7.92 9.63
N ILE A 89 -8.36 9.13 9.39
CA ILE A 89 -7.44 9.81 10.29
C ILE A 89 -8.28 10.58 11.31
N ASP A 90 -8.10 10.23 12.59
CA ASP A 90 -8.84 10.85 13.70
C ASP A 90 -8.38 12.31 13.95
N GLY A 91 -7.12 12.62 13.64
CA GLY A 91 -6.52 13.96 13.81
C GLY A 91 -6.02 14.25 15.24
N ASP A 92 -6.39 13.43 16.21
CA ASP A 92 -5.99 13.59 17.62
C ASP A 92 -4.67 12.86 17.96
N LYS A 93 -4.07 12.17 16.97
CA LYS A 93 -2.81 11.45 17.13
C LYS A 93 -1.73 12.06 16.25
N LEU A 94 -0.51 12.12 16.79
CA LEU A 94 0.68 12.48 16.02
C LEU A 94 1.05 11.38 15.01
N PHE A 95 0.73 10.11 15.32
CA PHE A 95 1.02 8.95 14.48
C PHE A 95 -0.05 7.86 14.66
N ASP A 96 -0.62 7.37 13.56
CA ASP A 96 -1.55 6.22 13.52
C ASP A 96 -0.85 4.86 13.28
N GLY A 97 0.49 4.87 13.19
CA GLY A 97 1.28 3.67 12.94
C GLY A 97 1.24 3.21 11.48
N TRP A 98 1.44 1.90 11.25
CA TRP A 98 1.40 1.30 9.91
C TRP A 98 -0.03 0.90 9.54
N PHE A 99 -0.55 1.47 8.47
CA PHE A 99 -1.76 1.01 7.79
C PHE A 99 -1.44 -0.28 7.06
N LYS A 100 -2.21 -1.35 7.27
CA LYS A 100 -1.91 -2.68 6.71
C LYS A 100 -3.08 -3.19 5.89
N LEU A 101 -2.78 -3.65 4.68
CA LEU A 101 -3.68 -4.48 3.90
C LEU A 101 -3.33 -5.95 4.20
N GLY A 102 -4.35 -6.77 4.46
CA GLY A 102 -4.25 -8.06 5.19
C GLY A 102 -3.17 -9.01 4.68
#